data_AF-A0AA92WE67-F1
#
_entry.id   AF-A0AA92WE67-F1
#
_cell.length_a   1.000
_cell.length_b   1.000
_cell.length_c   1.000
_cell.angle_alpha   90.00
_cell.angle_beta   90.00
_cell.angle_gamma   90.00
#
_symmetry.space_group_name_H-M   'P 1'
#
loop_
_entity.id
_entity.type
_entity.pdbx_description
1 polymer ?
#
loop_
_entity_poly.entity_id
_entity_poly.type
_entity_poly.pdbx_seq_one_letter_code
_entity_poly.pdbx_strand_id
1 'polypeptide(L)'
;MSEQQTSQSSFGIYSLYVLGAIACFVFFQFFYPYHLFYQEQNQLFLSSWDYLTTYLDKPGWLACLAGDFLTQFYYFRYAGPFILTLCILITGHNVKCAVRDADIQGKKTADIVAFIMMILLVCFSFHYDYRLCSILAIAGGASVFRVSTKLLTSTRMFLKKIEKMDDNPSAAAGLGTAHWVTAFSIIVSVFVCHWFFGNGVWIYGALVFTGCLSHIKKVGTYYRLAALVIPFFLLMLSKRLYFCDFQTLYTYPGFGKLVKPQMDLEKTFAVDCEYYFGNYNKVINIVEKTENPDQYMKFYYNLVMAQNGYLPDNLLRFQNNNLGTFEKLGPDTPTLTIKTLNELYWVLGDMTFCERATMLANVCSPNNRNIRMVKRLAEINLVKGDYAATRKYLRILQKTFVWSRWANRAFSSLGRKATADEKALLQQYIEKRPFINRKDTLRLNENCHTIMCELAESNPNNKIAIDYMLCSDLLLKDMKTFKRDYDTYYLKQKNGSYERLYQEALMIYLAGTKAKPEEWAKYIKRQDVLQRFHQYNEERGNQAFSDTYWYYFDKAEVPKLNIN
;
A
#
# COMPACT_ATOMS: atom_id res chain seq x y z
N MET A 1 42.34 -34.32 -9.91
CA MET A 1 41.59 -33.43 -10.83
C MET A 1 40.10 -33.29 -10.51
N SER A 2 39.41 -34.27 -9.90
CA SER A 2 37.95 -34.18 -9.62
C SER A 2 37.55 -33.29 -8.42
N GLU A 3 38.36 -33.21 -7.37
CA GLU A 3 38.08 -32.37 -6.19
C GLU A 3 38.26 -30.87 -6.45
N GLN A 4 39.27 -30.49 -7.23
CA GLN A 4 39.47 -29.10 -7.66
C GLN A 4 38.31 -28.61 -8.55
N GLN A 5 37.82 -29.44 -9.47
CA GLN A 5 36.73 -29.09 -10.38
C GLN A 5 35.37 -28.94 -9.66
N THR A 6 35.12 -29.76 -8.63
CA THR A 6 33.91 -29.67 -7.80
C THR A 6 33.94 -28.47 -6.85
N SER A 7 35.10 -28.17 -6.26
CA SER A 7 35.34 -26.95 -5.47
C SER A 7 35.09 -25.67 -6.29
N GLN A 8 35.65 -25.60 -7.50
CA GLN A 8 35.52 -24.44 -8.38
C GLN A 8 34.09 -24.21 -8.88
N SER A 9 33.33 -25.30 -9.19
CA SER A 9 31.90 -25.19 -9.55
C SER A 9 31.02 -24.76 -8.39
N SER A 10 31.36 -25.19 -7.17
CA SER A 10 30.64 -24.85 -5.94
C SER A 10 30.82 -23.35 -5.65
N PHE A 11 32.05 -22.86 -5.72
CA PHE A 11 32.39 -21.44 -5.54
C PHE A 11 31.65 -20.54 -6.54
N GLY A 12 31.56 -20.94 -7.81
CA GLY A 12 30.80 -20.18 -8.82
C GLY A 12 29.31 -20.05 -8.51
N ILE A 13 28.68 -21.14 -8.04
CA ILE A 13 27.25 -21.14 -7.66
C ILE A 13 27.03 -20.24 -6.44
N TYR A 14 27.84 -20.36 -5.38
CA TYR A 14 27.73 -19.49 -4.20
C TYR A 14 27.90 -18.01 -4.56
N SER A 15 28.85 -17.70 -5.45
CA SER A 15 29.03 -16.33 -5.96
C SER A 15 27.78 -15.82 -6.67
N LEU A 16 27.10 -16.66 -7.46
CA LEU A 16 25.84 -16.29 -8.12
C LEU A 16 24.71 -15.97 -7.12
N TYR A 17 24.56 -16.76 -6.05
CA TYR A 17 23.58 -16.48 -4.99
C TYR A 17 23.88 -15.15 -4.30
N VAL A 18 25.14 -14.87 -3.97
CA VAL A 18 25.56 -13.63 -3.33
C VAL A 18 25.35 -12.43 -4.25
N LEU A 19 25.74 -12.54 -5.53
CA LEU A 19 25.52 -11.47 -6.51
C LEU A 19 24.03 -11.21 -6.74
N GLY A 20 23.21 -12.25 -6.84
CA GLY A 20 21.76 -12.14 -6.94
C GLY A 20 21.12 -11.48 -5.71
N ALA A 21 21.61 -11.82 -4.51
CA ALA A 21 21.18 -11.17 -3.27
C ALA A 21 21.51 -9.68 -3.25
N ILE A 22 22.76 -9.33 -3.60
CA ILE A 22 23.21 -7.95 -3.65
C ILE A 22 22.39 -7.17 -4.68
N ALA A 23 22.17 -7.74 -5.87
CA ALA A 23 21.36 -7.12 -6.92
C ALA A 23 19.91 -6.90 -6.46
N CYS A 24 19.29 -7.89 -5.81
CA CYS A 24 17.95 -7.78 -5.24
C CYS A 24 17.88 -6.66 -4.18
N PHE A 25 18.81 -6.67 -3.23
CA PHE A 25 18.89 -5.64 -2.19
C PHE A 25 19.09 -4.24 -2.78
N VAL A 26 20.05 -4.07 -3.69
CA VAL A 26 20.34 -2.79 -4.36
C VAL A 26 19.12 -2.30 -5.14
N PHE A 27 18.42 -3.19 -5.84
CA PHE A 27 17.20 -2.86 -6.56
C PHE A 27 16.12 -2.29 -5.63
N PHE A 28 15.72 -3.02 -4.61
CA PHE A 28 14.67 -2.57 -3.68
C PHE A 28 15.12 -1.40 -2.79
N GLN A 29 16.42 -1.25 -2.52
CA GLN A 29 16.96 -0.15 -1.72
C GLN A 29 16.99 1.19 -2.46
N PHE A 30 17.43 1.18 -3.72
CA PHE A 30 17.76 2.41 -4.45
C PHE A 30 16.79 2.72 -5.59
N PHE A 31 16.18 1.70 -6.20
CA PHE A 31 15.31 1.87 -7.37
C PHE A 31 13.82 1.61 -7.09
N TYR A 32 13.50 0.86 -6.03
CA TYR A 32 12.11 0.53 -5.63
C TYR A 32 11.80 0.65 -4.12
N PRO A 33 12.27 1.71 -3.41
CA PRO A 33 12.18 1.81 -1.95
C PRO A 33 10.79 2.15 -1.37
N TYR A 34 9.94 2.87 -2.09
CA TYR A 34 8.68 3.42 -1.56
C TYR A 34 7.54 2.40 -1.58
N HIS A 35 7.57 1.45 -2.51
CA HIS A 35 6.64 0.31 -2.56
C HIS A 35 6.59 -0.48 -1.24
N LEU A 36 7.74 -0.80 -0.64
CA LEU A 36 7.78 -1.55 0.62
C LEU A 36 7.18 -0.73 1.78
N PHE A 37 7.46 0.57 1.79
CA PHE A 37 6.85 1.48 2.75
C PHE A 37 5.32 1.55 2.57
N TYR A 38 4.85 1.60 1.32
CA TYR A 38 3.42 1.54 1.02
C TYR A 38 2.77 0.25 1.54
N GLN A 39 3.46 -0.90 1.47
CA GLN A 39 2.96 -2.15 2.05
C GLN A 39 2.81 -2.06 3.57
N GLU A 40 3.80 -1.51 4.29
CA GLU A 40 3.74 -1.31 5.75
C GLU A 40 2.54 -0.46 6.14
N GLN A 41 2.33 0.66 5.46
CA GLN A 41 1.23 1.58 5.75
C GLN A 41 -0.14 0.93 5.62
N ASN A 42 -0.28 -0.07 4.74
CA ASN A 42 -1.53 -0.76 4.46
C ASN A 42 -1.79 -1.99 5.34
N GLN A 43 -0.96 -2.21 6.36
CA GLN A 43 -1.11 -3.33 7.27
C GLN A 43 -1.10 -2.81 8.71
N LEU A 44 -1.59 -3.64 9.63
CA LEU A 44 -1.54 -3.36 11.07
C LEU A 44 -1.24 -4.66 11.77
N PHE A 45 -0.13 -4.73 12.50
CA PHE A 45 0.21 -5.82 13.40
C PHE A 45 0.23 -5.33 14.84
N LEU A 46 -0.51 -6.00 15.73
CA LEU A 46 -0.65 -5.66 17.14
C LEU A 46 -0.09 -6.78 18.01
N SER A 47 0.74 -6.40 19.00
CA SER A 47 1.21 -7.31 20.04
C SER A 47 0.17 -7.46 21.16
N SER A 48 -1.04 -7.93 20.80
CA SER A 48 -2.12 -8.23 21.75
C SER A 48 -2.69 -9.61 21.49
N TRP A 49 -3.00 -10.35 22.56
CA TRP A 49 -3.49 -11.74 22.44
C TRP A 49 -4.75 -11.85 21.58
N ASP A 50 -5.74 -10.98 21.82
CA ASP A 50 -7.00 -10.94 21.04
C ASP A 50 -6.78 -10.70 19.54
N TYR A 51 -5.68 -10.05 19.18
CA TYR A 51 -5.32 -9.83 17.78
C TYR A 51 -4.62 -11.06 17.20
N LEU A 52 -3.70 -11.66 17.95
CA LEU A 52 -2.92 -12.81 17.49
C LEU A 52 -3.82 -14.03 17.25
N THR A 53 -4.90 -14.20 18.02
CA THR A 53 -5.88 -15.27 17.80
C THR A 53 -6.64 -15.12 16.48
N THR A 54 -6.80 -13.90 15.93
CA THR A 54 -7.46 -13.70 14.63
C THR A 54 -6.71 -14.31 13.44
N TYR A 55 -5.43 -14.66 13.61
CA TYR A 55 -4.71 -15.41 12.57
C TYR A 55 -5.19 -16.86 12.41
N LEU A 56 -5.85 -17.42 13.43
CA LEU A 56 -6.39 -18.78 13.39
C LEU A 56 -7.69 -18.88 12.59
N ASP A 57 -8.31 -17.75 12.25
CA ASP A 57 -9.55 -17.67 11.47
C ASP A 57 -9.37 -18.06 9.99
N LYS A 58 -8.11 -18.18 9.53
CA LYS A 58 -7.75 -18.58 8.17
C LYS A 58 -6.60 -19.60 8.19
N PRO A 59 -6.47 -20.45 7.16
CA PRO A 59 -5.29 -21.31 7.03
C PRO A 59 -4.02 -20.47 6.85
N GLY A 60 -2.84 -21.05 7.09
CA GLY A 60 -1.58 -20.32 6.94
C GLY A 60 -1.27 -19.35 8.07
N TRP A 61 -1.79 -19.60 9.27
CA TRP A 61 -1.71 -18.66 10.40
C TRP A 61 -0.26 -18.29 10.74
N LEU A 62 0.67 -19.25 10.73
CA LEU A 62 2.07 -19.02 11.10
C LEU A 62 2.80 -18.19 10.04
N ALA A 63 2.58 -18.50 8.75
CA ALA A 63 3.14 -17.72 7.64
C ALA A 63 2.67 -16.26 7.69
N CYS A 64 1.38 -16.05 7.95
CA CYS A 64 0.78 -14.73 8.01
C CYS A 64 1.24 -13.94 9.24
N LEU A 65 1.28 -14.57 10.42
CA LEU A 65 1.75 -13.96 11.66
C LEU A 65 3.20 -13.50 11.53
N ALA A 66 4.08 -14.38 11.04
CA ALA A 66 5.49 -14.05 10.86
C ALA A 66 5.70 -12.99 9.76
N GLY A 67 4.95 -13.08 8.66
CA GLY A 67 5.08 -12.15 7.53
C GLY A 67 4.59 -10.74 7.87
N ASP A 68 3.42 -10.61 8.51
CA ASP A 68 2.87 -9.32 8.94
C ASP A 68 3.74 -8.69 10.04
N PHE A 69 4.29 -9.49 10.96
CA PHE A 69 5.27 -9.02 11.96
C PHE A 69 6.53 -8.44 11.31
N LEU A 70 7.13 -9.16 10.35
CA LEU A 70 8.33 -8.70 9.64
C LEU A 70 8.04 -7.47 8.75
N THR A 71 6.84 -7.36 8.20
CA THR A 71 6.44 -6.24 7.34
C THR A 71 6.40 -4.91 8.11
N GLN A 72 6.23 -4.90 9.44
CA GLN A 72 6.31 -3.67 10.24
C GLN A 72 7.66 -2.94 10.10
N PHE A 73 8.73 -3.67 9.83
CA PHE A 73 10.06 -3.09 9.68
C PHE A 73 10.29 -2.45 8.31
N TYR A 74 9.37 -2.63 7.35
CA TYR A 74 9.42 -1.93 6.06
C TYR A 74 9.24 -0.42 6.21
N TYR A 75 8.82 0.05 7.40
CA TYR A 75 8.91 1.44 7.81
C TYR A 75 10.33 2.02 7.64
N PHE A 76 11.38 1.23 7.94
CA PHE A 76 12.75 1.67 7.79
C PHE A 76 13.26 1.35 6.38
N ARG A 77 13.66 2.40 5.65
CA ARG A 77 14.07 2.33 4.23
C ARG A 77 15.12 1.25 3.94
N TYR A 78 16.03 0.98 4.87
CA TYR A 78 17.09 -0.04 4.72
C TYR A 78 16.66 -1.44 5.18
N ALA A 79 15.79 -1.53 6.18
CA ALA A 79 15.42 -2.80 6.78
C ALA A 79 14.47 -3.59 5.88
N GLY A 80 13.55 -2.93 5.18
CA GLY A 80 12.60 -3.58 4.27
C GLY A 80 13.28 -4.40 3.16
N PRO A 81 14.13 -3.77 2.32
CA PRO A 81 14.88 -4.48 1.27
C PRO A 81 15.75 -5.61 1.83
N PHE A 82 16.36 -5.41 3.00
CA PHE A 82 17.17 -6.44 3.66
C PHE A 82 16.33 -7.64 4.08
N ILE A 83 15.20 -7.43 4.75
CA ILE A 83 14.28 -8.48 5.20
C ILE A 83 13.72 -9.24 4.00
N LEU A 84 13.24 -8.54 2.97
CA LEU A 84 12.71 -9.15 1.76
C LEU A 84 13.76 -10.06 1.08
N THR A 85 14.97 -9.51 0.87
CA THR A 85 16.08 -10.25 0.25
C THR A 85 16.46 -11.48 1.08
N LEU A 86 16.56 -11.33 2.40
CA LEU A 86 16.88 -12.43 3.31
C LEU A 86 15.80 -13.53 3.27
N CYS A 87 14.52 -13.16 3.29
CA CYS A 87 13.43 -14.12 3.17
C CYS A 87 13.46 -14.86 1.84
N ILE A 88 13.72 -14.18 0.72
CA ILE A 88 13.84 -14.83 -0.60
C ILE A 88 15.02 -15.81 -0.62
N LEU A 89 16.17 -15.44 -0.05
CA LEU A 89 17.35 -16.31 0.04
C LEU A 89 17.09 -17.55 0.91
N ILE A 90 16.50 -17.36 2.10
CA ILE A 90 16.16 -18.47 2.99
C ILE A 90 15.17 -19.41 2.29
N THR A 91 14.16 -18.88 1.61
CA THR A 91 13.21 -19.68 0.84
C THR A 91 13.89 -20.44 -0.28
N GLY A 92 14.74 -19.79 -1.08
CA GLY A 92 15.51 -20.43 -2.15
C GLY A 92 16.42 -21.54 -1.63
N HIS A 93 17.15 -21.28 -0.55
CA HIS A 93 18.00 -22.28 0.12
C HIS A 93 17.19 -23.46 0.64
N ASN A 94 16.02 -23.19 1.21
CA ASN A 94 15.16 -24.24 1.74
C ASN A 94 14.56 -25.12 0.63
N VAL A 95 14.11 -24.50 -0.47
CA VAL A 95 13.64 -25.20 -1.68
C VAL A 95 14.75 -26.04 -2.29
N LYS A 96 15.97 -25.50 -2.41
CA LYS A 96 17.16 -26.26 -2.85
C LYS A 96 17.36 -27.53 -2.01
N CYS A 97 17.32 -27.39 -0.69
CA CYS A 97 17.47 -28.54 0.20
C CYS A 97 16.30 -29.53 0.06
N ALA A 98 15.06 -29.04 -0.07
CA ALA A 98 13.89 -29.88 -0.24
C ALA A 98 13.93 -30.68 -1.55
N VAL A 99 14.37 -30.08 -2.66
CA VAL A 99 14.56 -30.76 -3.94
C VAL A 99 15.64 -31.85 -3.84
N ARG A 100 16.70 -31.61 -3.08
CA ARG A 100 17.74 -32.63 -2.80
C ARG A 100 17.19 -33.79 -1.96
N ASP A 101 16.38 -33.47 -0.94
CA ASP A 101 15.74 -34.48 -0.08
C ASP A 101 14.68 -35.31 -0.85
N ALA A 102 14.13 -34.77 -1.94
CA ALA A 102 13.20 -35.46 -2.84
C ALA A 102 13.87 -36.46 -3.82
N ASP A 103 15.20 -36.58 -3.80
CA ASP A 103 16.00 -37.48 -4.66
C ASP A 103 15.79 -37.24 -6.17
N ILE A 104 15.55 -35.98 -6.55
CA ILE A 104 15.45 -35.55 -7.95
C ILE A 104 16.88 -35.50 -8.52
N GLN A 105 17.12 -36.23 -9.61
CA GLN A 105 18.46 -36.50 -10.13
C GLN A 105 19.31 -35.23 -10.35
N GLY A 106 20.48 -35.18 -9.71
CA GLY A 106 21.57 -34.24 -9.98
C GLY A 106 21.63 -32.99 -9.08
N LYS A 107 22.79 -32.75 -8.42
CA LYS A 107 23.00 -31.55 -7.56
C LYS A 107 22.68 -30.22 -8.28
N LYS A 108 22.91 -30.16 -9.59
CA LYS A 108 22.66 -28.98 -10.44
C LYS A 108 21.17 -28.65 -10.60
N THR A 109 20.27 -29.64 -10.63
CA THR A 109 18.82 -29.38 -10.81
C THR A 109 18.24 -28.65 -9.60
N ALA A 110 18.66 -29.03 -8.39
CA ALA A 110 18.27 -28.35 -7.16
C ALA A 110 18.70 -26.87 -7.12
N ASP A 111 19.91 -26.57 -7.62
CA ASP A 111 20.41 -25.19 -7.72
C ASP A 111 19.60 -24.38 -8.74
N ILE A 112 19.29 -24.97 -9.90
CA ILE A 112 18.46 -24.33 -10.95
C ILE A 112 17.04 -24.05 -10.43
N VAL A 113 16.37 -25.03 -9.81
CA VAL A 113 15.01 -24.88 -9.28
C VAL A 113 14.96 -23.78 -8.21
N ALA A 114 15.96 -23.73 -7.34
CA ALA A 114 16.06 -22.68 -6.33
C ALA A 114 16.27 -21.29 -6.95
N PHE A 115 17.10 -21.18 -8.00
CA PHE A 115 17.31 -19.92 -8.71
C PHE A 115 16.04 -19.44 -9.41
N ILE A 116 15.33 -20.33 -10.11
CA ILE A 116 14.03 -20.04 -10.73
C ILE A 116 13.03 -19.58 -9.66
N MET A 117 12.95 -20.28 -8.53
CA MET A 117 12.05 -19.91 -7.44
C MET A 117 12.37 -18.51 -6.90
N MET A 118 13.64 -18.20 -6.64
CA MET A 118 14.02 -16.85 -6.17
C MET A 118 13.67 -15.76 -7.18
N ILE A 119 13.91 -16.00 -8.49
CA ILE A 119 13.51 -15.05 -9.53
C ILE A 119 12.00 -14.84 -9.53
N LEU A 120 11.21 -15.92 -9.45
CA LEU A 120 9.75 -15.83 -9.37
C LEU A 120 9.30 -15.02 -8.16
N LEU A 121 9.91 -15.24 -6.99
CA LEU A 121 9.60 -14.48 -5.77
C LEU A 121 9.95 -12.99 -5.90
N VAL A 122 11.07 -12.65 -6.55
CA VAL A 122 11.42 -11.27 -6.87
C VAL A 122 10.37 -10.65 -7.80
N CYS A 123 10.00 -11.34 -8.88
CA CYS A 123 8.98 -10.88 -9.83
C CYS A 123 7.61 -10.67 -9.16
N PHE A 124 7.20 -11.57 -8.25
CA PHE A 124 5.98 -11.40 -7.49
C PHE A 124 6.04 -10.18 -6.55
N SER A 125 7.21 -9.91 -5.97
CA SER A 125 7.44 -8.79 -5.06
C SER A 125 7.39 -7.43 -5.73
N PHE A 126 7.37 -7.35 -7.06
CA PHE A 126 7.15 -6.09 -7.77
C PHE A 126 5.72 -5.55 -7.60
N HIS A 127 4.73 -6.42 -7.37
CA HIS A 127 3.35 -6.02 -7.15
C HIS A 127 3.14 -5.55 -5.70
N TYR A 128 2.53 -4.38 -5.50
CA TYR A 128 2.33 -3.80 -4.14
C TYR A 128 1.44 -4.65 -3.22
N ASP A 129 0.52 -5.45 -3.77
CA ASP A 129 -0.28 -6.38 -2.96
C ASP A 129 0.42 -7.71 -2.60
N TYR A 130 1.61 -7.99 -3.14
CA TYR A 130 2.30 -9.26 -2.82
C TYR A 130 2.93 -9.20 -1.44
N ARG A 131 2.36 -9.98 -0.51
CA ARG A 131 2.75 -9.96 0.91
C ARG A 131 3.90 -10.92 1.19
N LEU A 132 4.75 -10.53 2.15
CA LEU A 132 5.84 -11.35 2.66
C LEU A 132 5.35 -12.71 3.21
N CYS A 133 4.11 -12.76 3.71
CA CYS A 133 3.42 -13.96 4.17
C CYS A 133 3.42 -15.08 3.11
N SER A 134 3.29 -14.73 1.83
CA SER A 134 3.32 -15.69 0.72
C SER A 134 4.70 -16.29 0.49
N ILE A 135 5.76 -15.51 0.69
CA ILE A 135 7.15 -16.00 0.61
C ILE A 135 7.41 -16.99 1.75
N LEU A 136 6.96 -16.65 2.97
CA LEU A 136 7.10 -17.53 4.14
C LEU A 136 6.23 -18.79 4.04
N ALA A 137 5.07 -18.71 3.39
CA ALA A 137 4.24 -19.87 3.10
C ALA A 137 4.97 -20.87 2.19
N ILE A 138 5.62 -20.40 1.12
CA ILE A 138 6.45 -21.23 0.23
C ILE A 138 7.63 -21.84 1.00
N ALA A 139 8.31 -21.04 1.82
CA ALA A 139 9.38 -21.52 2.69
C ALA A 139 8.89 -22.62 3.64
N GLY A 140 7.74 -22.41 4.26
CA GLY A 140 7.12 -23.35 5.18
C GLY A 140 6.72 -24.67 4.52
N GLY A 141 6.14 -24.62 3.32
CA GLY A 141 5.83 -25.82 2.53
C GLY A 141 7.06 -26.69 2.26
N ALA A 142 8.17 -26.05 1.87
CA ALA A 142 9.45 -26.74 1.70
C ALA A 142 9.98 -27.29 3.04
N SER A 143 9.87 -26.55 4.14
CA SER A 143 10.26 -27.01 5.48
C SER A 143 9.47 -28.25 5.92
N VAL A 144 8.15 -28.24 5.77
CA VAL A 144 7.29 -29.36 6.16
C VAL A 144 7.67 -30.61 5.36
N PHE A 145 7.96 -30.48 4.07
CA PHE A 145 8.43 -31.59 3.24
C PHE A 145 9.74 -32.21 3.75
N ARG A 146 10.71 -31.36 4.11
CA ARG A 146 12.00 -31.81 4.62
C ARG A 146 11.86 -32.51 5.97
N VAL A 147 11.10 -31.92 6.88
CA VAL A 147 10.84 -32.47 8.21
C VAL A 147 10.09 -33.80 8.08
N SER A 148 9.03 -33.87 7.28
CA SER A 148 8.26 -35.10 7.10
C SER A 148 9.10 -36.21 6.48
N THR A 149 9.97 -35.89 5.52
CA THR A 149 10.85 -36.88 4.86
C THR A 149 11.95 -37.39 5.79
N LYS A 150 12.58 -36.52 6.59
CA LYS A 150 13.56 -36.92 7.62
C LYS A 150 12.93 -37.74 8.74
N LEU A 151 11.75 -37.34 9.20
CA LEU A 151 11.01 -38.10 10.20
C LEU A 151 10.64 -39.48 9.65
N LEU A 152 10.10 -39.56 8.44
CA LEU A 152 9.71 -40.81 7.79
C LEU A 152 10.91 -41.76 7.60
N THR A 153 12.06 -41.24 7.17
CA THR A 153 13.28 -42.05 6.99
C THR A 153 13.78 -42.59 8.33
N SER A 154 13.78 -41.77 9.38
CA SER A 154 14.11 -42.21 10.75
C SER A 154 13.15 -43.30 11.24
N THR A 155 11.84 -43.10 11.10
CA THR A 155 10.81 -44.08 11.52
C THR A 155 10.96 -45.40 10.77
N ARG A 156 11.24 -45.37 9.47
CA ARG A 156 11.48 -46.60 8.69
C ARG A 156 12.76 -47.31 9.12
N MET A 157 13.83 -46.59 9.43
CA MET A 157 15.07 -47.21 9.94
C MET A 157 14.84 -47.86 11.31
N PHE A 158 14.04 -47.22 12.17
CA PHE A 158 13.66 -47.77 13.47
C PHE A 158 12.78 -49.03 13.33
N LEU A 159 11.76 -49.01 12.48
CA LEU A 159 10.91 -50.17 12.21
C LEU A 159 11.73 -51.36 11.67
N LYS A 160 12.63 -51.11 10.70
CA LYS A 160 13.57 -52.13 10.21
C LYS A 160 14.49 -52.68 11.29
N LYS A 161 14.85 -51.87 12.30
CA LYS A 161 15.67 -52.31 13.43
C LYS A 161 14.89 -53.22 14.37
N ILE A 162 13.61 -52.93 14.62
CA ILE A 162 12.70 -53.78 15.40
C ILE A 162 12.44 -55.10 14.68
N GLU A 163 12.14 -55.06 13.38
CA GLU A 163 11.90 -56.29 12.58
C GLU A 163 13.13 -57.21 12.55
N LYS A 164 14.34 -56.65 12.63
CA LYS A 164 15.58 -57.44 12.75
C LYS A 164 15.80 -58.06 14.13
N MET A 165 15.06 -57.62 15.15
CA MET A 165 15.12 -58.16 16.52
C MET A 165 14.04 -59.23 16.76
N ASP A 166 13.15 -59.47 15.79
CA ASP A 166 12.08 -60.45 15.87
C ASP A 166 12.50 -61.74 15.14
N ASP A 167 12.48 -62.89 15.83
CA ASP A 167 13.02 -64.16 15.33
C ASP A 167 12.13 -64.84 14.25
N ASN A 168 10.96 -64.28 13.95
CA ASN A 168 9.99 -64.83 12.99
C ASN A 168 9.55 -63.78 11.94
N PRO A 169 10.34 -63.51 10.88
CA PRO A 169 10.03 -62.46 9.94
C PRO A 169 9.01 -62.92 8.90
N SER A 170 7.77 -62.44 8.99
CA SER A 170 6.87 -62.46 7.84
C SER A 170 7.20 -61.28 6.91
N ALA A 171 8.03 -61.52 5.89
CA ALA A 171 8.51 -60.50 4.95
C ALA A 171 7.38 -59.72 4.23
N ALA A 172 6.17 -60.30 4.16
CA ALA A 172 4.99 -59.66 3.57
C ALA A 172 4.33 -58.61 4.50
N ALA A 173 4.46 -58.74 5.84
CA ALA A 173 3.85 -57.80 6.79
C ALA A 173 4.64 -56.47 6.85
N GLY A 174 5.97 -56.53 6.83
CA GLY A 174 6.85 -55.35 6.92
C GLY A 174 6.79 -54.42 5.69
N LEU A 175 6.50 -54.96 4.51
CA LEU A 175 6.33 -54.14 3.30
C LEU A 175 5.03 -53.31 3.37
N GLY A 176 3.93 -53.89 3.85
CA GLY A 176 2.65 -53.22 4.00
C GLY A 176 2.68 -52.11 5.06
N THR A 177 3.24 -52.38 6.23
CA THR A 177 3.34 -51.41 7.34
C THR A 177 4.12 -50.15 6.93
N ALA A 178 5.24 -50.32 6.23
CA ALA A 178 6.06 -49.20 5.76
C ALA A 178 5.32 -48.28 4.76
N HIS A 179 4.48 -48.84 3.89
CA HIS A 179 3.65 -48.07 2.95
C HIS A 179 2.53 -47.31 3.67
N TRP A 180 1.86 -47.92 4.63
CA TRP A 180 0.82 -47.27 5.45
C TRP A 180 1.36 -46.12 6.29
N VAL A 181 2.51 -46.30 6.96
CA VAL A 181 3.18 -45.23 7.73
C VAL A 181 3.50 -44.03 6.83
N THR A 182 3.88 -44.29 5.58
CA THR A 182 4.17 -43.25 4.60
C THR A 182 2.92 -42.51 4.17
N ALA A 183 1.85 -43.24 3.85
CA ALA A 183 0.57 -42.66 3.48
C ALA A 183 0.02 -41.78 4.61
N PHE A 184 0.03 -42.28 5.83
CA PHE A 184 -0.41 -41.53 7.01
C PHE A 184 0.43 -40.27 7.24
N SER A 185 1.77 -40.36 7.14
CA SER A 185 2.66 -39.21 7.27
C SER A 185 2.38 -38.13 6.22
N ILE A 186 2.10 -38.51 4.96
CA ILE A 186 1.74 -37.56 3.90
C ILE A 186 0.41 -36.88 4.24
N ILE A 187 -0.61 -37.64 4.64
CA ILE A 187 -1.93 -37.12 5.00
C ILE A 187 -1.82 -36.07 6.11
N VAL A 188 -1.17 -36.43 7.22
CA VAL A 188 -0.97 -35.51 8.36
C VAL A 188 -0.19 -34.27 7.91
N SER A 189 0.87 -34.44 7.13
CA SER A 189 1.71 -33.33 6.67
C SER A 189 0.96 -32.37 5.75
N VAL A 190 0.01 -32.84 4.92
CA VAL A 190 -0.82 -31.94 4.10
C VAL A 190 -1.69 -31.04 4.97
N PHE A 191 -2.38 -31.60 5.97
CA PHE A 191 -3.21 -30.81 6.89
C PHE A 191 -2.37 -29.83 7.71
N VAL A 192 -1.25 -30.29 8.28
CA VAL A 192 -0.33 -29.42 9.04
C VAL A 192 0.22 -28.31 8.15
N CYS A 193 0.66 -28.63 6.93
CA CYS A 193 1.20 -27.66 6.00
C CYS A 193 0.15 -26.62 5.60
N HIS A 194 -1.09 -27.04 5.34
CA HIS A 194 -2.17 -26.12 5.02
C HIS A 194 -2.54 -25.23 6.20
N TRP A 195 -2.63 -25.81 7.41
CA TRP A 195 -2.98 -25.05 8.60
C TRP A 195 -1.91 -24.01 8.96
N PHE A 196 -0.62 -24.36 8.90
CA PHE A 196 0.48 -23.47 9.28
C PHE A 196 0.90 -22.52 8.16
N PHE A 197 0.87 -22.98 6.90
CA PHE A 197 1.46 -22.27 5.76
C PHE A 197 0.51 -22.07 4.57
N GLY A 198 -0.77 -22.44 4.66
CA GLY A 198 -1.77 -22.12 3.65
C GLY A 198 -1.41 -22.68 2.28
N ASN A 199 -1.22 -21.80 1.30
CA ASN A 199 -0.82 -22.15 -0.07
C ASN A 199 0.59 -22.79 -0.18
N GLY A 200 1.40 -22.76 0.88
CA GLY A 200 2.64 -23.55 0.99
C GLY A 200 2.43 -25.04 0.77
N VAL A 201 1.20 -25.54 1.00
CA VAL A 201 0.80 -26.92 0.72
C VAL A 201 1.01 -27.34 -0.74
N TRP A 202 0.95 -26.40 -1.69
CA TRP A 202 1.21 -26.69 -3.10
C TRP A 202 2.68 -26.98 -3.38
N ILE A 203 3.59 -26.29 -2.68
CA ILE A 203 5.03 -26.58 -2.75
C ILE A 203 5.32 -27.94 -2.14
N TYR A 204 4.73 -28.23 -0.98
CA TYR A 204 4.80 -29.55 -0.36
C TYR A 204 4.31 -30.65 -1.32
N GLY A 205 3.12 -30.45 -1.90
CA GLY A 205 2.52 -31.41 -2.83
C GLY A 205 3.33 -31.60 -4.11
N ALA A 206 3.87 -30.52 -4.69
CA ALA A 206 4.73 -30.59 -5.86
C ALA A 206 6.02 -31.38 -5.57
N LEU A 207 6.64 -31.20 -4.40
CA LEU A 207 7.83 -31.96 -3.98
C LEU A 207 7.52 -33.45 -3.78
N VAL A 208 6.40 -33.79 -3.14
CA VAL A 208 5.95 -35.18 -3.00
C VAL A 208 5.66 -35.80 -4.36
N PHE A 209 4.96 -35.09 -5.24
CA PHE A 209 4.58 -35.55 -6.57
C PHE A 209 5.80 -35.80 -7.47
N THR A 210 6.73 -34.85 -7.52
CA THR A 210 7.98 -34.97 -8.30
C THR A 210 8.88 -36.10 -7.79
N GLY A 211 8.96 -36.31 -6.48
CA GLY A 211 9.63 -37.47 -5.89
C GLY A 211 8.96 -38.79 -6.27
N CYS A 212 7.62 -38.83 -6.35
CA CYS A 212 6.87 -40.01 -6.79
C CYS A 212 7.09 -40.31 -8.28
N LEU A 213 7.07 -39.29 -9.14
CA LEU A 213 7.34 -39.42 -10.58
C LEU A 213 8.73 -40.02 -10.84
N SER A 214 9.74 -39.56 -10.11
CA SER A 214 11.13 -40.05 -10.24
C SER A 214 11.27 -41.54 -9.92
N HIS A 215 10.35 -42.09 -9.13
CA HIS A 215 10.35 -43.50 -8.67
C HIS A 215 9.05 -44.24 -9.06
N ILE A 216 8.45 -43.88 -10.19
CA ILE A 216 7.12 -44.38 -10.60
C ILE A 216 7.05 -45.91 -10.74
N LYS A 217 8.18 -46.55 -11.11
CA LYS A 217 8.28 -48.01 -11.28
C LYS A 217 8.39 -48.79 -9.96
N LYS A 218 8.53 -48.14 -8.81
CA LYS A 218 8.63 -48.82 -7.50
C LYS A 218 7.24 -49.15 -6.95
N VAL A 219 7.08 -50.39 -6.48
CA VAL A 219 5.89 -50.83 -5.73
C VAL A 219 5.74 -49.94 -4.49
N GLY A 220 4.56 -49.36 -4.28
CA GLY A 220 4.30 -48.42 -3.19
C GLY A 220 4.05 -46.96 -3.61
N THR A 221 4.47 -46.57 -4.82
CA THR A 221 4.33 -45.17 -5.28
C THR A 221 2.87 -44.76 -5.49
N TYR A 222 2.02 -45.68 -5.95
CA TYR A 222 0.58 -45.43 -6.11
C TYR A 222 -0.12 -45.08 -4.78
N TYR A 223 0.25 -45.74 -3.67
CA TYR A 223 -0.29 -45.40 -2.35
C TYR A 223 0.12 -43.99 -1.90
N ARG A 224 1.33 -43.54 -2.24
CA ARG A 224 1.79 -42.17 -1.93
C ARG A 224 1.03 -41.12 -2.73
N LEU A 225 0.76 -41.40 -4.01
CA LEU A 225 -0.05 -40.53 -4.87
C LEU A 225 -1.50 -40.45 -4.36
N ALA A 226 -2.11 -41.59 -4.01
CA ALA A 226 -3.45 -41.61 -3.41
C ALA A 226 -3.48 -40.84 -2.06
N ALA A 227 -2.48 -41.05 -1.20
CA ALA A 227 -2.33 -40.34 0.07
C ALA A 227 -2.04 -38.84 -0.08
N LEU A 228 -1.60 -38.38 -1.26
CA LEU A 228 -1.49 -36.97 -1.59
C LEU A 228 -2.84 -36.41 -2.04
N VAL A 229 -3.54 -37.08 -2.96
CA VAL A 229 -4.80 -36.56 -3.56
C VAL A 229 -5.95 -36.50 -2.55
N ILE A 230 -6.12 -37.53 -1.71
CA ILE A 230 -7.23 -37.63 -0.77
C ILE A 230 -7.27 -36.44 0.21
N PRO A 231 -6.18 -36.07 0.90
CA PRO A 231 -6.14 -34.88 1.77
C PRO A 231 -6.49 -33.58 1.05
N PHE A 232 -6.02 -33.38 -0.18
CA PHE A 232 -6.34 -32.15 -0.93
C PHE A 232 -7.85 -32.02 -1.18
N PHE A 233 -8.55 -33.13 -1.43
CA PHE A 233 -10.01 -33.15 -1.47
C PHE A 233 -10.64 -32.91 -0.09
N LEU A 234 -10.10 -33.51 0.97
CA LEU A 234 -10.61 -33.32 2.33
C LEU A 234 -10.43 -31.88 2.84
N LEU A 235 -9.40 -31.15 2.37
CA LEU A 235 -9.25 -29.73 2.68
C LEU A 235 -10.48 -28.92 2.28
N MET A 236 -11.21 -29.31 1.22
CA MET A 236 -12.46 -28.64 0.83
C MET A 236 -13.51 -28.59 1.95
N LEU A 237 -13.51 -29.56 2.86
CA LEU A 237 -14.43 -29.62 3.99
C LEU A 237 -14.13 -28.54 5.03
N SER A 238 -12.89 -28.06 5.10
CA SER A 238 -12.47 -26.99 6.03
C SER A 238 -13.00 -25.60 5.64
N LYS A 239 -13.62 -25.45 4.45
CA LYS A 239 -14.34 -24.24 4.04
C LYS A 239 -15.33 -23.75 5.10
N ARG A 240 -16.09 -24.68 5.72
CA ARG A 240 -17.08 -24.34 6.76
C ARG A 240 -16.44 -23.91 8.07
N LEU A 241 -15.23 -24.39 8.36
CA LEU A 241 -14.46 -24.00 9.54
C LEU A 241 -13.96 -22.56 9.42
N TYR A 242 -13.46 -22.18 8.25
CA TYR A 242 -12.83 -20.88 8.00
C TYR A 242 -13.77 -19.83 7.37
N PHE A 243 -15.02 -20.17 7.09
CA PHE A 243 -16.00 -19.28 6.43
C PHE A 243 -15.46 -18.60 5.15
N CYS A 244 -14.65 -19.29 4.36
CA CYS A 244 -14.02 -18.75 3.15
C CYS A 244 -14.51 -19.47 1.88
N ASP A 245 -14.41 -18.82 0.72
CA ASP A 245 -14.68 -19.45 -0.57
C ASP A 245 -13.54 -20.42 -0.95
N PHE A 246 -13.80 -21.30 -1.93
CA PHE A 246 -12.82 -22.32 -2.32
C PHE A 246 -11.54 -21.70 -2.88
N GLN A 247 -11.63 -20.59 -3.60
CA GLN A 247 -10.44 -19.94 -4.15
C GLN A 247 -9.58 -19.39 -3.03
N THR A 248 -10.15 -18.64 -2.07
CA THR A 248 -9.39 -18.15 -0.91
C THR A 248 -8.78 -19.30 -0.11
N LEU A 249 -9.52 -20.38 0.14
CA LEU A 249 -9.02 -21.53 0.91
C LEU A 249 -7.70 -22.06 0.35
N TYR A 250 -7.62 -22.30 -0.96
CA TYR A 250 -6.41 -22.87 -1.58
C TYR A 250 -5.31 -21.87 -1.93
N THR A 251 -5.65 -20.58 -2.05
CA THR A 251 -4.73 -19.55 -2.55
C THR A 251 -4.13 -18.69 -1.44
N TYR A 252 -4.76 -18.62 -0.25
CA TYR A 252 -4.33 -17.78 0.87
C TYR A 252 -2.95 -18.21 1.41
N PRO A 253 -2.01 -17.28 1.70
CA PRO A 253 -2.14 -15.81 1.70
C PRO A 253 -2.02 -15.11 0.34
N GLY A 254 -1.72 -15.83 -0.75
CA GLY A 254 -1.73 -15.36 -2.14
C GLY A 254 -0.60 -15.98 -2.98
N PHE A 255 -0.86 -16.40 -4.23
CA PHE A 255 0.16 -17.02 -5.11
C PHE A 255 1.15 -16.04 -5.75
N GLY A 256 0.80 -14.76 -5.82
CA GLY A 256 1.57 -13.76 -6.57
C GLY A 256 1.16 -13.67 -8.04
N LYS A 257 1.51 -12.55 -8.69
CA LYS A 257 1.26 -12.29 -10.12
C LYS A 257 2.58 -11.86 -10.75
N LEU A 258 2.87 -12.37 -11.95
CA LEU A 258 4.03 -11.92 -12.72
C LEU A 258 3.73 -10.55 -13.30
N VAL A 259 4.39 -9.53 -12.77
CA VAL A 259 4.24 -8.14 -13.21
C VAL A 259 5.64 -7.56 -13.33
N LYS A 260 5.87 -6.68 -14.30
CA LYS A 260 7.11 -5.89 -14.38
C LYS A 260 7.17 -4.88 -13.23
N PRO A 261 8.36 -4.38 -12.82
CA PRO A 261 8.45 -3.28 -11.86
C PRO A 261 7.54 -2.11 -12.23
N GLN A 262 6.68 -1.68 -11.30
CA GLN A 262 5.68 -0.63 -11.53
C GLN A 262 6.30 0.74 -11.26
N MET A 263 7.28 1.14 -12.07
CA MET A 263 8.08 2.36 -11.84
C MET A 263 7.25 3.65 -11.78
N ASP A 264 6.14 3.72 -12.51
CA ASP A 264 5.24 4.88 -12.47
C ASP A 264 4.54 4.97 -11.09
N LEU A 265 4.06 3.82 -10.59
CA LEU A 265 3.44 3.74 -9.27
C LEU A 265 4.45 4.00 -8.14
N GLU A 266 5.70 3.56 -8.32
CA GLU A 266 6.79 3.83 -7.39
C GLU A 266 7.07 5.34 -7.24
N LYS A 267 7.01 6.12 -8.34
CA LYS A 267 7.11 7.59 -8.27
C LYS A 267 5.94 8.19 -7.49
N THR A 268 4.75 7.63 -7.65
CA THR A 268 3.55 8.07 -6.93
C THR A 268 3.63 7.75 -5.44
N PHE A 269 4.12 6.57 -5.07
CA PHE A 269 4.42 6.24 -3.68
C PHE A 269 5.55 7.10 -3.11
N ALA A 270 6.54 7.48 -3.93
CA ALA A 270 7.57 8.43 -3.52
C ALA A 270 6.97 9.78 -3.13
N VAL A 271 6.12 10.34 -3.99
CA VAL A 271 5.47 11.63 -3.74
C VAL A 271 4.56 11.56 -2.50
N ASP A 272 3.72 10.53 -2.36
CA ASP A 272 2.87 10.34 -1.18
C ASP A 272 3.68 10.20 0.11
N CYS A 273 4.75 9.40 0.08
CA CYS A 273 5.63 9.19 1.24
C CYS A 273 6.34 10.47 1.65
N GLU A 274 6.97 11.17 0.71
CA GLU A 274 7.67 12.43 1.01
C GLU A 274 6.69 13.51 1.49
N TYR A 275 5.47 13.56 0.94
CA TYR A 275 4.42 14.45 1.44
C TYR A 275 4.01 14.09 2.88
N TYR A 276 3.80 12.80 3.17
CA TYR A 276 3.42 12.31 4.50
C TYR A 276 4.44 12.68 5.58
N PHE A 277 5.73 12.62 5.26
CA PHE A 277 6.81 12.99 6.18
C PHE A 277 7.13 14.50 6.20
N GLY A 278 6.40 15.33 5.44
CA GLY A 278 6.58 16.79 5.41
C GLY A 278 7.77 17.26 4.56
N ASN A 279 8.34 16.41 3.70
CA ASN A 279 9.43 16.74 2.79
C ASN A 279 8.92 17.43 1.52
N TYR A 280 8.18 18.53 1.67
CA TYR A 280 7.45 19.20 0.59
C TYR A 280 8.36 19.67 -0.57
N ASN A 281 9.58 20.12 -0.29
CA ASN A 281 10.54 20.51 -1.33
C ASN A 281 10.96 19.33 -2.23
N LYS A 282 11.01 18.11 -1.67
CA LYS A 282 11.30 16.91 -2.48
C LYS A 282 10.10 16.53 -3.35
N VAL A 283 8.88 16.68 -2.84
CA VAL A 283 7.65 16.48 -3.63
C VAL A 283 7.67 17.37 -4.87
N ILE A 284 7.92 18.67 -4.68
CA ILE A 284 8.04 19.63 -5.79
C ILE A 284 9.10 19.15 -6.79
N ASN A 285 10.32 18.87 -6.33
CA ASN A 285 11.43 18.45 -7.19
C ASN A 285 11.15 17.16 -7.99
N ILE A 286 10.51 16.16 -7.37
CA ILE A 286 10.14 14.90 -8.05
C ILE A 286 9.12 15.17 -9.15
N VAL A 287 8.08 15.95 -8.85
CA VAL A 287 6.99 16.22 -9.80
C VAL A 287 7.47 17.10 -10.95
N GLU A 288 8.24 18.16 -10.69
CA GLU A 288 8.75 19.07 -11.72
C GLU A 288 9.76 18.42 -12.67
N LYS A 289 10.54 17.43 -12.21
CA LYS A 289 11.49 16.67 -13.05
C LYS A 289 10.84 15.55 -13.84
N THR A 290 9.59 15.21 -13.55
CA THR A 290 8.89 14.13 -14.25
C THR A 290 8.25 14.72 -15.52
N GLU A 291 8.61 14.21 -16.69
CA GLU A 291 8.11 14.71 -17.98
C GLU A 291 6.58 14.71 -18.04
N ASN A 292 5.95 13.61 -17.62
CA ASN A 292 4.50 13.44 -17.59
C ASN A 292 4.07 12.95 -16.21
N PRO A 293 3.88 13.85 -15.22
CA PRO A 293 3.45 13.44 -13.89
C PRO A 293 2.03 12.87 -13.95
N ASP A 294 1.78 11.82 -13.19
CA ASP A 294 0.45 11.22 -13.13
C ASP A 294 -0.53 12.09 -12.31
N GLN A 295 -1.80 11.67 -12.25
CA GLN A 295 -2.84 12.43 -11.56
C GLN A 295 -2.58 12.62 -10.06
N TYR A 296 -1.95 11.64 -9.39
CA TYR A 296 -1.68 11.67 -7.96
C TYR A 296 -0.47 12.55 -7.65
N MET A 297 0.55 12.51 -8.51
CA MET A 297 1.71 13.41 -8.46
C MET A 297 1.25 14.88 -8.58
N LYS A 298 0.40 15.19 -9.56
CA LYS A 298 -0.20 16.52 -9.71
C LYS A 298 -1.02 16.92 -8.48
N PHE A 299 -1.81 15.99 -7.95
CA PHE A 299 -2.62 16.20 -6.74
C PHE A 299 -1.77 16.63 -5.53
N TYR A 300 -0.71 15.89 -5.19
CA TYR A 300 0.16 16.25 -4.07
C TYR A 300 0.95 17.53 -4.32
N TYR A 301 1.35 17.79 -5.56
CA TYR A 301 1.96 19.08 -5.93
C TYR A 301 1.00 20.24 -5.65
N ASN A 302 -0.27 20.13 -6.05
CA ASN A 302 -1.28 21.15 -5.79
C ASN A 302 -1.52 21.35 -4.28
N LEU A 303 -1.54 20.27 -3.48
CA LEU A 303 -1.65 20.38 -2.02
C LEU A 303 -0.48 21.19 -1.43
N VAL A 304 0.75 20.89 -1.84
CA VAL A 304 1.94 21.62 -1.39
C VAL A 304 1.88 23.10 -1.82
N MET A 305 1.48 23.38 -3.07
CA MET A 305 1.32 24.76 -3.55
C MET A 305 0.27 25.52 -2.76
N ALA A 306 -0.84 24.87 -2.41
CA ALA A 306 -1.89 25.48 -1.62
C ALA A 306 -1.46 25.76 -0.17
N GLN A 307 -0.76 24.82 0.47
CA GLN A 307 -0.20 25.02 1.82
C GLN A 307 0.79 26.19 1.86
N ASN A 308 1.50 26.44 0.76
CA ASN A 308 2.42 27.56 0.61
C ASN A 308 1.75 28.86 0.09
N GLY A 309 0.46 28.83 -0.26
CA GLY A 309 -0.28 30.00 -0.75
C GLY A 309 -0.07 30.34 -2.23
N TYR A 310 0.45 29.42 -3.03
CA TYR A 310 0.77 29.61 -4.46
C TYR A 310 -0.09 28.73 -5.40
N LEU A 311 -1.20 28.18 -4.93
CA LEU A 311 -2.09 27.35 -5.76
C LEU A 311 -2.59 28.09 -7.02
N PRO A 312 -3.06 29.35 -6.95
CA PRO A 312 -3.58 30.04 -8.14
C PRO A 312 -2.51 30.26 -9.21
N ASP A 313 -1.28 30.56 -8.81
CA ASP A 313 -0.16 30.76 -9.75
C ASP A 313 0.25 29.47 -10.46
N ASN A 314 -0.04 28.32 -9.85
CA ASN A 314 0.40 27.01 -10.33
C ASN A 314 -0.73 26.16 -10.93
N LEU A 315 -1.98 26.64 -10.92
CA LEU A 315 -3.14 25.87 -11.36
C LEU A 315 -3.01 25.35 -12.80
N LEU A 316 -2.46 26.18 -13.68
CA LEU A 316 -2.34 25.92 -15.12
C LEU A 316 -1.01 25.27 -15.52
N ARG A 317 -0.16 24.93 -14.55
CA ARG A 317 1.19 24.39 -14.81
C ARG A 317 1.16 23.07 -15.58
N PHE A 318 0.18 22.21 -15.27
CA PHE A 318 0.03 20.90 -15.88
C PHE A 318 -1.25 20.85 -16.71
N GLN A 319 -1.15 20.29 -17.92
CA GLN A 319 -2.34 19.91 -18.67
C GLN A 319 -3.13 18.83 -17.90
N ASN A 320 -4.46 18.89 -17.97
CA ASN A 320 -5.36 17.99 -17.23
C ASN A 320 -4.98 17.92 -15.75
N ASN A 321 -4.95 19.08 -15.09
CA ASN A 321 -4.61 19.17 -13.67
C ASN A 321 -5.70 18.48 -12.82
N ASN A 322 -5.30 17.93 -11.66
CA ASN A 322 -6.20 17.24 -10.73
C ASN A 322 -6.06 17.82 -9.32
N LEU A 323 -7.10 18.50 -8.85
CA LEU A 323 -7.22 19.00 -7.47
C LEU A 323 -7.83 17.99 -6.50
N GLY A 324 -8.39 16.88 -7.01
CA GLY A 324 -9.17 15.90 -6.25
C GLY A 324 -10.58 16.38 -5.89
N THR A 325 -10.95 17.62 -6.20
CA THR A 325 -12.22 18.24 -5.81
C THR A 325 -13.44 17.74 -6.58
N PHE A 326 -13.22 17.00 -7.67
CA PHE A 326 -14.29 16.42 -8.50
C PHE A 326 -14.52 14.93 -8.25
N GLU A 327 -13.72 14.32 -7.38
CA GLU A 327 -13.82 12.90 -7.05
C GLU A 327 -14.84 12.68 -5.92
N LYS A 328 -15.63 11.61 -6.05
CA LYS A 328 -16.59 11.18 -5.02
C LYS A 328 -16.10 9.91 -4.33
N LEU A 329 -16.48 9.78 -3.05
CA LEU A 329 -16.12 8.61 -2.24
C LEU A 329 -17.26 7.60 -2.28
N GLY A 330 -17.08 6.56 -3.10
CA GLY A 330 -18.01 5.47 -3.27
C GLY A 330 -17.39 4.10 -2.94
N PRO A 331 -18.20 3.03 -3.04
CA PRO A 331 -17.75 1.65 -2.81
C PRO A 331 -16.64 1.21 -3.76
N ASP A 332 -16.67 1.71 -5.00
CA ASP A 332 -15.74 1.33 -6.07
C ASP A 332 -14.55 2.29 -6.22
N THR A 333 -14.42 3.28 -5.33
CA THR A 333 -13.32 4.25 -5.40
C THR A 333 -11.98 3.55 -5.14
N PRO A 334 -10.97 3.73 -6.00
CA PRO A 334 -9.66 3.14 -5.79
C PRO A 334 -9.04 3.53 -4.44
N THR A 335 -8.38 2.60 -3.76
CA THR A 335 -7.77 2.81 -2.43
C THR A 335 -6.80 4.01 -2.41
N LEU A 336 -6.05 4.22 -3.51
CA LEU A 336 -5.14 5.34 -3.62
C LEU A 336 -5.89 6.69 -3.66
N THR A 337 -6.99 6.77 -4.42
CA THR A 337 -7.88 7.95 -4.44
C THR A 337 -8.50 8.22 -3.07
N ILE A 338 -8.93 7.17 -2.35
CA ILE A 338 -9.48 7.35 -0.99
C ILE A 338 -8.44 7.98 -0.06
N LYS A 339 -7.18 7.54 -0.15
CA LYS A 339 -6.06 8.10 0.64
C LYS A 339 -5.69 9.51 0.22
N THR A 340 -5.70 9.84 -1.07
CA THR A 340 -5.45 11.23 -1.49
C THR A 340 -6.56 12.15 -1.03
N LEU A 341 -7.83 11.74 -1.12
CA LEU A 341 -8.96 12.52 -0.59
C LEU A 341 -8.87 12.69 0.93
N ASN A 342 -8.38 11.69 1.66
CA ASN A 342 -8.07 11.85 3.07
C ASN A 342 -7.11 13.03 3.34
N GLU A 343 -6.04 13.16 2.54
CA GLU A 343 -5.08 14.26 2.65
C GLU A 343 -5.69 15.61 2.20
N LEU A 344 -6.54 15.62 1.16
CA LEU A 344 -7.26 16.82 0.73
C LEU A 344 -8.11 17.40 1.87
N TYR A 345 -9.01 16.58 2.43
CA TYR A 345 -9.90 17.03 3.50
C TYR A 345 -9.16 17.34 4.79
N TRP A 346 -8.04 16.65 5.06
CA TRP A 346 -7.12 17.05 6.11
C TRP A 346 -6.63 18.48 5.88
N VAL A 347 -6.06 18.78 4.71
CA VAL A 347 -5.53 20.12 4.40
C VAL A 347 -6.61 21.20 4.45
N LEU A 348 -7.76 20.96 3.81
CA LEU A 348 -8.90 21.91 3.78
C LEU A 348 -9.46 22.23 5.18
N GLY A 349 -9.35 21.29 6.13
CA GLY A 349 -9.90 21.45 7.49
C GLY A 349 -11.22 20.71 7.72
N ASP A 350 -11.71 19.94 6.76
CA ASP A 350 -12.89 19.09 6.94
C ASP A 350 -12.54 17.78 7.66
N MET A 351 -12.55 17.82 8.99
CA MET A 351 -12.25 16.65 9.81
C MET A 351 -13.30 15.54 9.69
N THR A 352 -14.52 15.83 9.25
CA THR A 352 -15.59 14.84 9.11
C THR A 352 -15.41 14.00 7.85
N PHE A 353 -15.16 14.65 6.70
CA PHE A 353 -14.84 13.94 5.46
C PHE A 353 -13.47 13.28 5.52
N CYS A 354 -12.50 13.91 6.20
CA CYS A 354 -11.21 13.28 6.47
C CYS A 354 -11.41 11.97 7.25
N GLU A 355 -12.25 11.96 8.29
CA GLU A 355 -12.58 10.76 9.06
C GLU A 355 -13.29 9.70 8.22
N ARG A 356 -14.29 10.09 7.42
CA ARG A 356 -14.98 9.18 6.50
C ARG A 356 -14.02 8.51 5.53
N ALA A 357 -13.16 9.28 4.87
CA ALA A 357 -12.13 8.75 3.96
C ALA A 357 -11.15 7.82 4.70
N THR A 358 -10.77 8.17 5.93
CA THR A 358 -9.90 7.35 6.78
C THR A 358 -10.53 5.99 7.11
N MET A 359 -11.81 5.99 7.48
CA MET A 359 -12.56 4.77 7.78
C MET A 359 -12.72 3.90 6.53
N LEU A 360 -13.06 4.49 5.39
CA LEU A 360 -13.17 3.76 4.13
C LEU A 360 -11.82 3.15 3.71
N ALA A 361 -10.73 3.92 3.82
CA ALA A 361 -9.38 3.40 3.54
C ALA A 361 -8.99 2.24 4.47
N ASN A 362 -9.40 2.25 5.75
CA ASN A 362 -9.23 1.09 6.63
C ASN A 362 -9.97 -0.14 6.09
N VAL A 363 -11.25 0.02 5.72
CA VAL A 363 -12.09 -1.08 5.21
C VAL A 363 -11.55 -1.65 3.90
N CYS A 364 -11.06 -0.81 2.99
CA CYS A 364 -10.52 -1.23 1.70
C CYS A 364 -9.07 -1.72 1.75
N SER A 365 -8.39 -1.61 2.90
CA SER A 365 -7.02 -2.12 3.06
C SER A 365 -7.00 -3.63 3.35
N PRO A 366 -5.89 -4.34 3.08
CA PRO A 366 -5.76 -5.75 3.40
C PRO A 366 -6.17 -6.08 4.84
N ASN A 367 -6.99 -7.13 5.00
CA ASN A 367 -7.57 -7.53 6.29
C ASN A 367 -8.38 -6.43 7.02
N ASN A 368 -8.85 -5.41 6.29
CA ASN A 368 -9.62 -4.27 6.80
C ASN A 368 -8.85 -3.47 7.87
N ARG A 369 -7.53 -3.37 7.72
CA ARG A 369 -6.62 -2.80 8.73
C ARG A 369 -5.55 -1.93 8.05
N ASN A 370 -5.34 -0.71 8.55
CA ASN A 370 -4.33 0.20 8.00
C ASN A 370 -3.71 1.08 9.11
N ILE A 371 -2.40 0.92 9.34
CA ILE A 371 -1.70 1.65 10.42
C ILE A 371 -1.73 3.17 10.23
N ARG A 372 -1.52 3.65 9.00
CA ARG A 372 -1.53 5.09 8.69
C ARG A 372 -2.90 5.69 8.96
N MET A 373 -3.97 4.98 8.59
CA MET A 373 -5.34 5.42 8.81
C MET A 373 -5.72 5.38 10.29
N VAL A 374 -5.31 4.36 11.06
CA VAL A 374 -5.53 4.35 12.53
C VAL A 374 -4.82 5.53 13.20
N LYS A 375 -3.59 5.86 12.77
CA LYS A 375 -2.90 7.07 13.23
C LYS A 375 -3.68 8.33 12.84
N ARG A 376 -4.12 8.44 11.59
CA ARG A 376 -4.93 9.58 11.12
C ARG A 376 -6.22 9.75 11.91
N LEU A 377 -6.90 8.67 12.31
CA LEU A 377 -8.08 8.74 13.20
C LEU A 377 -7.73 9.35 14.57
N ALA A 378 -6.57 9.01 15.15
CA ALA A 378 -6.11 9.66 16.37
C ALA A 378 -5.84 11.15 16.14
N GLU A 379 -5.19 11.51 15.04
CA GLU A 379 -4.89 12.91 14.67
C GLU A 379 -6.15 13.74 14.44
N ILE A 380 -7.15 13.19 13.73
CA ILE A 380 -8.43 13.86 13.50
C ILE A 380 -9.14 14.14 14.83
N ASN A 381 -9.21 13.14 15.71
CA ASN A 381 -9.88 13.30 16.99
C ASN A 381 -9.12 14.26 17.93
N LEU A 382 -7.79 14.35 17.81
CA LEU A 382 -6.99 15.39 18.47
C LEU A 382 -7.39 16.80 17.99
N VAL A 383 -7.50 17.00 16.67
CA VAL A 383 -7.93 18.28 16.08
C VAL A 383 -9.34 18.62 16.54
N LYS A 384 -10.28 17.67 16.50
CA LYS A 384 -11.67 17.86 16.99
C LYS A 384 -11.73 18.15 18.50
N GLY A 385 -10.75 17.69 19.27
CA GLY A 385 -10.74 17.80 20.74
C GLY A 385 -11.47 16.67 21.46
N ASP A 386 -11.86 15.61 20.74
CA ASP A 386 -12.38 14.38 21.35
C ASP A 386 -11.21 13.52 21.86
N TYR A 387 -10.78 13.83 23.08
CA TYR A 387 -9.69 13.09 23.71
C TYR A 387 -10.08 11.67 24.11
N ALA A 388 -11.37 11.34 24.25
CA ALA A 388 -11.81 9.98 24.56
C ALA A 388 -11.63 9.07 23.34
N ALA A 389 -12.11 9.49 22.17
CA ALA A 389 -11.88 8.80 20.90
C ALA A 389 -10.39 8.75 20.55
N THR A 390 -9.66 9.85 20.77
CA THR A 390 -8.20 9.88 20.59
C THR A 390 -7.51 8.77 21.39
N ARG A 391 -7.80 8.64 22.69
CA ARG A 391 -7.19 7.62 23.56
C ARG A 391 -7.50 6.21 23.09
N LYS A 392 -8.66 5.94 22.48
CA LYS A 392 -8.99 4.64 21.90
C LYS A 392 -8.01 4.27 20.79
N TYR A 393 -7.79 5.16 19.82
CA TYR A 393 -6.85 4.90 18.72
C TYR A 393 -5.39 4.85 19.18
N LEU A 394 -4.99 5.72 20.11
CA LEU A 394 -3.65 5.68 20.68
C LEU A 394 -3.36 4.35 21.38
N ARG A 395 -4.31 3.76 22.12
CA ARG A 395 -4.14 2.44 22.75
C ARG A 395 -3.91 1.32 21.75
N ILE A 396 -4.53 1.39 20.57
CA ILE A 396 -4.27 0.44 19.49
C ILE A 396 -2.82 0.61 19.01
N LEU A 397 -2.40 1.85 18.74
CA LEU A 397 -1.06 2.17 18.25
C LEU A 397 0.04 1.85 19.26
N GLN A 398 -0.24 1.94 20.57
CA GLN A 398 0.67 1.54 21.64
C GLN A 398 1.03 0.04 21.60
N LYS A 399 0.21 -0.79 20.97
CA LYS A 399 0.47 -2.23 20.78
C LYS A 399 1.31 -2.55 19.53
N THR A 400 1.69 -1.54 18.76
CA THR A 400 2.54 -1.71 17.57
C THR A 400 4.01 -1.55 17.95
N PHE A 401 4.94 -2.12 17.18
CA PHE A 401 6.37 -1.93 17.44
C PHE A 401 6.82 -0.50 17.11
N VAL A 402 6.66 -0.10 15.84
CA VAL A 402 7.16 1.18 15.29
C VAL A 402 6.45 2.40 15.88
N TRP A 403 5.12 2.36 15.99
CA TRP A 403 4.32 3.54 16.34
C TRP A 403 4.06 3.68 17.85
N SER A 404 4.45 2.70 18.66
CA SER A 404 4.28 2.76 20.12
C SER A 404 4.92 3.99 20.74
N ARG A 405 6.11 4.40 20.28
CA ARG A 405 6.83 5.56 20.82
C ARG A 405 6.04 6.85 20.61
N TRP A 406 5.56 7.07 19.38
CA TRP A 406 4.72 8.23 19.06
C TRP A 406 3.41 8.17 19.85
N ALA A 407 2.76 7.00 19.90
CA ALA A 407 1.48 6.83 20.56
C ALA A 407 1.56 7.06 22.08
N ASN A 408 2.63 6.58 22.72
CA ASN A 408 2.91 6.83 24.14
C ASN A 408 3.10 8.32 24.41
N ARG A 409 3.91 9.01 23.60
CA ARG A 409 4.13 10.46 23.75
C ARG A 409 2.83 11.25 23.57
N ALA A 410 2.04 10.93 22.54
CA ALA A 410 0.73 11.54 22.30
C ALA A 410 -0.30 11.20 23.40
N PHE A 411 -0.20 10.03 24.03
CA PHE A 411 -1.08 9.67 25.14
C PHE A 411 -0.73 10.44 26.41
N SER A 412 0.56 10.57 26.71
CA SER A 412 1.08 11.34 27.84
C SER A 412 0.81 12.83 27.71
N SER A 413 0.88 13.39 26.49
CA SER A 413 0.60 14.82 26.24
C SER A 413 -0.84 15.23 26.60
N LEU A 414 -1.77 14.27 26.63
CA LEU A 414 -3.15 14.49 27.06
C LEU A 414 -3.33 14.43 28.59
N GLY A 415 -2.27 14.18 29.35
CA GLY A 415 -2.30 14.12 30.82
C GLY A 415 -2.20 15.49 31.47
N ARG A 416 -2.76 15.66 32.68
CA ARG A 416 -2.69 16.92 33.44
C ARG A 416 -1.24 17.33 33.78
N LYS A 417 -0.36 16.35 34.00
CA LYS A 417 1.06 16.54 34.33
C LYS A 417 1.99 16.44 33.11
N ALA A 418 1.47 16.62 31.90
CA ALA A 418 2.27 16.57 30.68
C ALA A 418 3.36 17.65 30.68
N THR A 419 4.57 17.26 30.30
CA THR A 419 5.73 18.15 30.13
C THR A 419 5.51 19.13 28.98
N ALA A 420 6.29 20.21 28.93
CA ALA A 420 6.24 21.18 27.83
C ALA A 420 6.52 20.51 26.46
N ASP A 421 7.51 19.61 26.41
CA ASP A 421 7.89 18.89 25.19
C ASP A 421 6.80 17.92 24.71
N GLU A 422 6.04 17.32 25.63
CA GLU A 422 4.87 16.49 25.27
C GLU A 422 3.74 17.36 24.75
N LYS A 423 3.48 18.52 25.36
CA LYS A 423 2.46 19.47 24.87
C LYS A 423 2.82 20.06 23.51
N ALA A 424 4.10 20.24 23.22
CA ALA A 424 4.55 20.69 21.90
C ALA A 424 4.11 19.76 20.76
N LEU A 425 3.99 18.45 21.00
CA LEU A 425 3.45 17.50 20.01
C LEU A 425 1.99 17.81 19.65
N LEU A 426 1.19 18.30 20.61
CA LEU A 426 -0.21 18.64 20.41
C LEU A 426 -0.38 19.97 19.66
N GLN A 427 0.61 20.85 19.72
CA GLN A 427 0.53 22.21 19.21
C GLN A 427 0.11 22.24 17.73
N GLN A 428 0.71 21.39 16.89
CA GLN A 428 0.36 21.28 15.47
C GLN A 428 -1.14 20.93 15.22
N TYR A 429 -1.74 20.13 16.10
CA TYR A 429 -3.15 19.73 15.98
C TYR A 429 -4.08 20.81 16.55
N ILE A 430 -3.64 21.51 17.59
CA ILE A 430 -4.35 22.66 18.17
C ILE A 430 -4.38 23.82 17.19
N GLU A 431 -3.27 24.11 16.50
CA GLU A 431 -3.19 25.15 15.47
C GLU A 431 -4.09 24.88 14.26
N LYS A 432 -4.43 23.61 14.04
CA LYS A 432 -5.36 23.21 12.98
C LYS A 432 -6.83 23.37 13.38
N ARG A 433 -7.15 23.29 14.68
CA ARG A 433 -8.52 23.35 15.21
C ARG A 433 -9.31 24.59 14.77
N PRO A 434 -8.74 25.81 14.70
CA PRO A 434 -9.46 26.99 14.24
C PRO A 434 -10.03 26.90 12.83
N PHE A 435 -9.53 25.99 11.98
CA PHE A 435 -9.93 25.84 10.58
C PHE A 435 -10.99 24.75 10.33
N ILE A 436 -11.47 24.07 11.39
CA ILE A 436 -12.51 23.05 11.25
C ILE A 436 -13.89 23.67 11.02
N ASN A 437 -14.76 22.98 10.29
CA ASN A 437 -16.16 23.38 10.20
C ASN A 437 -16.80 23.41 11.61
N ARG A 438 -17.45 24.54 11.96
CA ARG A 438 -18.07 24.75 13.27
C ARG A 438 -19.59 24.60 13.23
N LYS A 439 -20.16 24.54 12.03
CA LYS A 439 -21.59 24.33 11.83
C LYS A 439 -21.88 22.83 11.85
N ASP A 440 -22.89 22.44 12.60
CA ASP A 440 -23.45 21.10 12.49
C ASP A 440 -24.31 21.04 11.23
N THR A 441 -23.95 20.18 10.29
CA THR A 441 -24.58 20.10 8.96
C THR A 441 -24.92 18.65 8.65
N LEU A 442 -26.21 18.37 8.43
CA LEU A 442 -26.66 17.13 7.81
C LEU A 442 -26.38 17.21 6.31
N ARG A 443 -25.24 16.67 5.89
CA ARG A 443 -24.83 16.70 4.48
C ARG A 443 -25.45 15.54 3.72
N LEU A 444 -26.27 15.87 2.73
CA LEU A 444 -26.86 14.92 1.79
C LEU A 444 -26.05 14.77 0.49
N ASN A 445 -25.09 15.68 0.25
CA ASN A 445 -24.29 15.72 -0.98
C ASN A 445 -22.79 15.67 -0.65
N GLU A 446 -22.02 14.94 -1.47
CA GLU A 446 -20.56 14.84 -1.41
C GLU A 446 -19.84 15.90 -2.26
N ASN A 447 -20.57 16.93 -2.71
CA ASN A 447 -20.00 17.99 -3.53
C ASN A 447 -18.93 18.77 -2.75
N CYS A 448 -17.67 18.67 -3.21
CA CYS A 448 -16.53 19.34 -2.60
C CYS A 448 -16.72 20.87 -2.56
N HIS A 449 -17.38 21.45 -3.57
CA HIS A 449 -17.71 22.87 -3.60
C HIS A 449 -18.52 23.30 -2.38
N THR A 450 -19.60 22.58 -2.06
CA THR A 450 -20.46 22.85 -0.89
C THR A 450 -19.67 22.74 0.42
N ILE A 451 -18.79 21.74 0.53
CA ILE A 451 -17.92 21.55 1.69
C ILE A 451 -17.01 22.78 1.89
N MET A 452 -16.41 23.28 0.80
CA MET A 452 -15.52 24.44 0.87
C MET A 452 -16.28 25.74 1.18
N CYS A 453 -17.49 25.93 0.67
CA CYS A 453 -18.36 27.04 1.07
C CYS A 453 -18.62 27.03 2.58
N GLU A 454 -19.04 25.90 3.14
CA GLU A 454 -19.32 25.77 4.58
C GLU A 454 -18.07 26.00 5.45
N LEU A 455 -16.91 25.55 4.98
CA LEU A 455 -15.62 25.81 5.62
C LEU A 455 -15.27 27.30 5.59
N ALA A 456 -15.46 27.97 4.46
CA ALA A 456 -15.20 29.40 4.31
C ALA A 456 -16.16 30.26 5.14
N GLU A 457 -17.42 29.84 5.28
CA GLU A 457 -18.39 30.49 6.16
C GLU A 457 -18.05 30.33 7.63
N SER A 458 -17.62 29.13 8.04
CA SER A 458 -17.21 28.86 9.42
C SER A 458 -15.91 29.56 9.77
N ASN A 459 -14.97 29.59 8.81
CA ASN A 459 -13.62 30.11 9.00
C ASN A 459 -13.23 30.99 7.82
N PRO A 460 -13.62 32.27 7.83
CA PRO A 460 -13.32 33.19 6.73
C PRO A 460 -11.84 33.34 6.45
N ASN A 461 -10.94 33.09 7.41
CA ASN A 461 -9.49 33.19 7.20
C ASN A 461 -8.86 31.91 6.59
N ASN A 462 -9.64 30.88 6.25
CA ASN A 462 -9.14 29.66 5.63
C ASN A 462 -8.85 29.90 4.13
N LYS A 463 -7.72 30.55 3.84
CA LYS A 463 -7.29 30.87 2.46
C LYS A 463 -7.19 29.60 1.60
N ILE A 464 -6.72 28.49 2.17
CA ILE A 464 -6.54 27.23 1.43
C ILE A 464 -7.89 26.72 0.88
N ALA A 465 -8.93 26.66 1.71
CA ALA A 465 -10.25 26.20 1.26
C ALA A 465 -10.87 27.13 0.20
N ILE A 466 -10.66 28.44 0.36
CA ILE A 466 -11.16 29.43 -0.60
C ILE A 466 -10.41 29.32 -1.93
N ASP A 467 -9.09 29.21 -1.91
CA ASP A 467 -8.29 29.08 -3.12
C ASP A 467 -8.62 27.79 -3.87
N TYR A 468 -8.80 26.66 -3.16
CA TYR A 468 -9.23 25.39 -3.76
C TYR A 468 -10.62 25.48 -4.38
N MET A 469 -11.57 26.17 -3.74
CA MET A 469 -12.92 26.38 -4.26
C MET A 469 -12.87 27.18 -5.56
N LEU A 470 -12.23 28.35 -5.55
CA LEU A 470 -12.10 29.20 -6.72
C LEU A 470 -11.35 28.51 -7.85
N CYS A 471 -10.24 27.82 -7.56
CA CYS A 471 -9.49 27.09 -8.56
C CYS A 471 -10.31 25.94 -9.17
N SER A 472 -11.17 25.28 -8.37
CA SER A 472 -12.07 24.24 -8.88
C SER A 472 -13.10 24.81 -9.85
N ASP A 473 -13.71 25.96 -9.52
CA ASP A 473 -14.65 26.64 -10.40
C ASP A 473 -13.99 27.05 -11.73
N LEU A 474 -12.74 27.53 -11.65
CA LEU A 474 -11.95 27.92 -12.82
C LEU A 474 -11.60 26.73 -13.72
N LEU A 475 -11.27 25.57 -13.15
CA LEU A 475 -11.07 24.34 -13.93
C LEU A 475 -12.37 23.89 -14.62
N LEU A 476 -13.53 24.09 -13.97
CA LEU A 476 -14.84 23.82 -14.59
C LEU A 476 -15.29 24.88 -15.61
N LYS A 477 -14.56 26.00 -15.71
CA LYS A 477 -14.96 27.19 -16.47
C LYS A 477 -16.31 27.77 -16.02
N ASP A 478 -16.74 27.49 -14.80
CA ASP A 478 -18.00 28.01 -14.25
C ASP A 478 -17.79 29.42 -13.71
N MET A 479 -17.87 30.39 -14.63
CA MET A 479 -17.58 31.77 -14.30
C MET A 479 -18.63 32.45 -13.44
N LYS A 480 -19.87 31.92 -13.42
CA LYS A 480 -20.94 32.46 -12.56
C LYS A 480 -20.68 32.09 -11.11
N THR A 481 -20.39 30.82 -10.85
CA THR A 481 -20.07 30.29 -9.52
C THR A 481 -18.78 30.92 -8.99
N PHE A 482 -17.72 30.94 -9.80
CA PHE A 482 -16.46 31.62 -9.46
C PHE A 482 -16.68 33.07 -9.02
N LYS A 483 -17.42 33.86 -9.81
CA LYS A 483 -17.63 35.29 -9.51
C LYS A 483 -18.38 35.47 -8.18
N ARG A 484 -19.42 34.69 -7.95
CA ARG A 484 -20.19 34.71 -6.70
C ARG A 484 -19.29 34.40 -5.50
N ASP A 485 -18.49 33.35 -5.60
CA ASP A 485 -17.70 32.86 -4.47
C ASP A 485 -16.47 33.75 -4.22
N TYR A 486 -15.90 34.34 -5.28
CA TYR A 486 -14.86 35.36 -5.18
C TYR A 486 -15.35 36.60 -4.41
N ASP A 487 -16.55 37.12 -4.75
CA ASP A 487 -17.12 38.27 -4.05
C ASP A 487 -17.49 37.95 -2.60
N THR A 488 -17.99 36.74 -2.38
CA THR A 488 -18.53 36.32 -1.08
C THR A 488 -17.42 36.08 -0.07
N TYR A 489 -16.33 35.42 -0.49
CA TYR A 489 -15.30 34.90 0.41
C TYR A 489 -13.90 35.51 0.19
N TYR A 490 -13.49 35.73 -1.07
CA TYR A 490 -12.12 36.16 -1.38
C TYR A 490 -11.91 37.67 -1.16
N LEU A 491 -12.82 38.52 -1.64
CA LEU A 491 -12.69 39.97 -1.48
C LEU A 491 -12.74 40.45 -0.02
N LYS A 492 -13.31 39.64 0.87
CA LYS A 492 -13.43 39.96 2.31
C LYS A 492 -12.20 39.55 3.11
N GLN A 493 -11.18 38.97 2.48
CA GLN A 493 -9.92 38.61 3.14
C GLN A 493 -9.19 39.85 3.63
N LYS A 494 -8.67 39.79 4.86
CA LYS A 494 -7.92 40.90 5.48
C LYS A 494 -6.57 41.18 4.80
N ASN A 495 -5.97 40.16 4.20
CA ASN A 495 -4.69 40.23 3.46
C ASN A 495 -4.93 39.90 1.98
N GLY A 496 -5.80 40.66 1.31
CA GLY A 496 -6.15 40.42 -0.09
C GLY A 496 -4.94 40.55 -1.01
N SER A 497 -4.42 39.42 -1.49
CA SER A 497 -3.51 39.40 -2.64
C SER A 497 -4.34 39.49 -3.92
N TYR A 498 -3.93 40.33 -4.87
CA TYR A 498 -4.56 40.38 -6.19
C TYR A 498 -3.87 39.38 -7.11
N GLU A 499 -4.20 38.09 -6.92
CA GLU A 499 -3.58 37.00 -7.68
C GLU A 499 -3.80 37.18 -9.18
N ARG A 500 -2.79 36.79 -9.96
CA ARG A 500 -2.81 36.94 -11.42
C ARG A 500 -3.99 36.18 -12.01
N LEU A 501 -4.09 34.90 -11.68
CA LEU A 501 -5.08 33.96 -12.23
C LEU A 501 -6.52 34.47 -12.03
N TYR A 502 -6.84 34.97 -10.83
CA TYR A 502 -8.18 35.44 -10.52
C TYR A 502 -8.54 36.71 -11.29
N GLN A 503 -7.57 37.62 -11.49
CA GLN A 503 -7.81 38.80 -12.32
C GLN A 503 -7.98 38.42 -13.80
N GLU A 504 -7.16 37.50 -14.33
CA GLU A 504 -7.33 36.98 -15.69
C GLU A 504 -8.75 36.41 -15.87
N ALA A 505 -9.22 35.59 -14.93
CA ALA A 505 -10.56 35.02 -14.98
C ALA A 505 -11.69 36.07 -14.84
N LEU A 506 -11.52 37.06 -13.96
CA LEU A 506 -12.47 38.16 -13.81
C LEU A 506 -12.60 38.98 -15.11
N MET A 507 -11.53 39.16 -15.89
CA MET A 507 -11.60 39.86 -17.17
C MET A 507 -12.49 39.13 -18.18
N ILE A 508 -12.47 37.80 -18.21
CA ILE A 508 -13.38 37.00 -19.06
C ILE A 508 -14.83 37.27 -18.66
N TYR A 509 -15.12 37.22 -17.36
CA TYR A 509 -16.46 37.46 -16.85
C TYR A 509 -16.94 38.88 -17.19
N LEU A 510 -16.12 39.90 -16.91
CA LEU A 510 -16.46 41.32 -17.15
C LEU A 510 -16.63 41.64 -18.64
N ALA A 511 -15.79 41.07 -19.50
CA ALA A 511 -15.92 41.21 -20.95
C ALA A 511 -17.20 40.52 -21.44
N GLY A 512 -17.50 39.32 -20.94
CA GLY A 512 -18.71 38.56 -21.28
C GLY A 512 -20.01 39.25 -20.85
N THR A 513 -20.01 39.95 -19.72
CA THR A 513 -21.19 40.72 -19.23
C THR A 513 -21.26 42.14 -19.75
N LYS A 514 -20.28 42.61 -20.55
CA LYS A 514 -20.15 44.00 -21.01
C LYS A 514 -20.19 45.00 -19.84
N ALA A 515 -19.44 44.69 -18.79
CA ALA A 515 -19.36 45.48 -17.57
C ALA A 515 -18.85 46.91 -17.82
N LYS A 516 -19.36 47.87 -17.04
CA LYS A 516 -18.94 49.28 -17.10
C LYS A 516 -17.48 49.45 -16.64
N PRO A 517 -16.73 50.48 -17.09
CA PRO A 517 -15.34 50.72 -16.68
C PRO A 517 -15.13 50.81 -15.16
N GLU A 518 -16.13 51.30 -14.43
CA GLU A 518 -16.13 51.37 -12.96
C GLU A 518 -16.01 49.98 -12.30
N GLU A 519 -16.67 48.98 -12.87
CA GLU A 519 -16.58 47.60 -12.40
C GLU A 519 -15.23 46.98 -12.72
N TRP A 520 -14.64 47.30 -13.87
CA TRP A 520 -13.27 46.90 -14.20
C TRP A 520 -12.28 47.44 -13.17
N ALA A 521 -12.38 48.73 -12.83
CA ALA A 521 -11.52 49.37 -11.84
C ALA A 521 -11.68 48.78 -10.42
N LYS A 522 -12.86 48.20 -10.10
CA LYS A 522 -13.10 47.52 -8.81
C LYS A 522 -12.26 46.25 -8.69
N TYR A 523 -12.24 45.39 -9.70
CA TYR A 523 -11.64 44.05 -9.62
C TYR A 523 -10.20 43.98 -10.16
N ILE A 524 -9.90 44.75 -11.21
CA ILE A 524 -8.60 44.69 -11.89
C ILE A 524 -7.68 45.76 -11.30
N LYS A 525 -6.64 45.32 -10.60
CA LYS A 525 -5.62 46.19 -9.98
C LYS A 525 -4.27 46.09 -10.69
N ARG A 526 -4.03 45.00 -11.40
CA ARG A 526 -2.79 44.72 -12.14
C ARG A 526 -2.86 45.25 -13.57
N GLN A 527 -2.10 46.31 -13.84
CA GLN A 527 -2.04 46.94 -15.17
C GLN A 527 -1.30 46.07 -16.20
N ASP A 528 -0.30 45.31 -15.76
CA ASP A 528 0.43 44.35 -16.59
C ASP A 528 -0.50 43.27 -17.15
N VAL A 529 -1.41 42.77 -16.32
CA VAL A 529 -2.41 41.77 -16.73
C VAL A 529 -3.44 42.40 -17.67
N LEU A 530 -3.88 43.64 -17.42
CA LEU A 530 -4.85 44.32 -18.27
C LEU A 530 -4.31 44.56 -19.69
N GLN A 531 -3.06 45.03 -19.79
CA GLN A 531 -2.40 45.23 -21.09
C GLN A 531 -2.27 43.90 -21.85
N ARG A 532 -1.86 42.82 -21.16
CA ARG A 532 -1.74 41.50 -21.76
C ARG A 532 -3.09 40.93 -22.23
N PHE A 533 -4.20 41.28 -21.56
CA PHE A 533 -5.55 40.89 -21.97
C PHE A 533 -5.97 41.55 -23.29
N HIS A 534 -5.67 42.84 -23.47
CA HIS A 534 -5.95 43.52 -24.74
C HIS A 534 -5.20 42.86 -25.90
N GLN A 535 -3.91 42.56 -25.71
CA GLN A 535 -3.12 41.81 -26.69
C GLN A 535 -3.71 40.43 -26.99
N TYR A 536 -4.15 39.70 -25.97
CA TYR A 536 -4.79 38.40 -26.17
C TYR A 536 -6.08 38.49 -27.01
N ASN A 537 -6.88 39.55 -26.85
CA ASN A 537 -8.10 39.71 -27.63
C ASN A 537 -7.82 40.01 -29.12
N GLU A 538 -6.70 40.65 -29.44
CA GLU A 538 -6.24 40.86 -30.81
C GLU A 538 -5.65 39.58 -31.43
N GLU A 539 -4.92 38.78 -30.63
CA GLU A 539 -4.22 37.56 -31.05
C GLU A 539 -4.84 36.28 -30.45
N ARG A 540 -6.17 36.19 -30.45
CA ARG A 540 -6.89 35.17 -29.68
C ARG A 540 -6.49 33.75 -30.08
N GLY A 541 -6.07 32.97 -29.08
CA GLY A 541 -5.61 31.59 -29.26
C GLY A 541 -4.14 31.44 -29.68
N ASN A 542 -3.35 32.52 -29.67
CA ASN A 542 -1.90 32.44 -29.84
C ASN A 542 -1.25 31.69 -28.66
N GLN A 543 -0.33 30.77 -28.98
CA GLN A 543 0.39 29.94 -28.01
C GLN A 543 1.28 30.75 -27.05
N ALA A 544 1.64 31.99 -27.41
CA ALA A 544 2.36 32.91 -26.52
C ALA A 544 1.63 33.23 -25.20
N PHE A 545 0.33 32.94 -25.12
CA PHE A 545 -0.50 33.13 -23.93
C PHE A 545 -0.85 31.82 -23.22
N SER A 546 -0.14 30.72 -23.50
CA SER A 546 -0.44 29.40 -22.92
C SER A 546 -0.36 29.33 -21.40
N ASP A 547 0.30 30.30 -20.75
CA ASP A 547 0.41 30.45 -19.30
C ASP A 547 -0.75 31.22 -18.65
N THR A 548 -1.69 31.74 -19.46
CA THR A 548 -2.82 32.56 -19.01
C THR A 548 -4.11 31.76 -18.91
N TYR A 549 -5.00 32.18 -18.01
CA TYR A 549 -6.34 31.60 -17.91
C TYR A 549 -7.18 31.82 -19.17
N TRP A 550 -6.96 32.91 -19.92
CA TRP A 550 -7.71 33.17 -21.16
C TRP A 550 -7.47 32.10 -22.21
N TYR A 551 -6.21 31.70 -22.41
CA TYR A 551 -5.87 30.62 -23.31
C TYR A 551 -6.45 29.28 -22.83
N TYR A 552 -6.36 28.99 -21.53
CA TYR A 552 -7.00 27.80 -20.94
C TYR A 552 -8.52 27.79 -21.18
N PHE A 553 -9.19 28.93 -20.95
CA PHE A 553 -10.62 29.08 -21.13
C PHE A 553 -11.06 28.83 -22.58
N ASP A 554 -10.26 29.25 -23.56
CA ASP A 554 -10.58 29.06 -24.98
C ASP A 554 -10.19 27.68 -25.52
N LYS A 555 -9.10 27.08 -25.04
CA LYS A 555 -8.49 25.87 -25.67
C LYS A 555 -8.60 24.59 -24.86
N ALA A 556 -8.64 24.66 -23.54
CA ALA A 556 -8.63 23.45 -22.71
C ALA A 556 -9.99 22.76 -22.69
N GLU A 557 -10.02 21.44 -22.55
CA GLU A 557 -11.27 20.72 -22.25
C GLU A 557 -11.61 20.85 -20.75
N VAL A 558 -12.89 20.93 -20.45
CA VAL A 558 -13.38 20.90 -19.07
C VAL A 558 -13.12 19.50 -18.49
N PRO A 559 -12.65 19.37 -17.22
CA PRO A 559 -12.48 18.07 -16.58
C PRO A 559 -13.75 17.22 -16.69
N LYS A 560 -13.60 15.96 -17.08
CA LYS A 560 -14.72 15.02 -17.11
C LYS A 560 -15.18 14.76 -15.68
N LEU A 561 -16.38 15.23 -15.35
CA LEU A 561 -17.03 14.89 -14.10
C LEU A 561 -17.48 13.43 -14.17
N ASN A 562 -17.06 12.61 -13.22
CA ASN A 562 -17.62 11.28 -13.04
C ASN A 562 -19.05 11.44 -12.47
N ILE A 563 -20.01 11.65 -13.37
CA ILE A 563 -21.45 11.67 -13.06
C ILE A 563 -21.97 10.23 -13.15
N ASN A 564 -21.48 9.37 -12.26
CA ASN A 564 -22.11 8.08 -11.97
C ASN A 564 -22.40 8.00 -10.48
#